data_AF-A0A821LD74-F1
#
_entry.id   AF-A0A821LD74-F1
#
_cell.length_a   1.000
_cell.length_b   1.000
_cell.length_c   1.000
_cell.angle_alpha   90.00
_cell.angle_beta   90.00
_cell.angle_gamma   90.00
#
_symmetry.space_group_name_H-M   'P 1'
#
loop_
_entity.id
_entity.type
_entity.pdbx_description
1 polymer ?
#
loop_
_entity_poly.entity_id
_entity_poly.type
_entity_poly.pdbx_seq_one_letter_code
_entity_poly.pdbx_strand_id
1 'polypeptide(L)' 'MDDFNKIRTICFLRNTLWCDPDFLAEMLSLFYDEVPNVQFEWKRPVVSIKNGTHGTLSYGRYDPAGSSVP' A
#
# COMPACT_ATOMS: atom_id res chain seq x y z
N MET A 1 5.87 12.48 -19.82
CA MET A 1 6.02 11.95 -18.44
C MET A 1 4.61 11.65 -17.95
N ASP A 2 4.32 10.38 -17.67
CA ASP A 2 3.02 9.94 -17.13
C ASP A 2 2.76 10.51 -15.73
N ASP A 3 1.49 10.48 -15.31
CA ASP A 3 1.08 11.06 -14.03
C ASP A 3 1.66 10.31 -12.83
N PHE A 4 1.86 8.99 -12.96
CA PHE A 4 2.57 8.20 -11.95
C PHE A 4 3.96 8.77 -11.66
N ASN A 5 4.77 9.00 -12.69
CA ASN A 5 6.13 9.51 -12.57
C ASN A 5 6.13 10.93 -12.00
N LYS A 6 5.19 11.78 -12.40
CA LYS A 6 5.05 13.13 -11.83
C LYS A 6 4.75 13.06 -10.33
N ILE A 7 3.75 12.27 -9.92
CA ILE A 7 3.35 12.10 -8.52
C ILE A 7 4.52 11.55 -7.70
N ARG A 8 5.18 10.49 -8.20
CA ARG A 8 6.35 9.90 -7.55
C ARG A 8 7.46 10.92 -7.33
N THR A 9 7.79 11.72 -8.35
CA THR A 9 8.82 12.76 -8.24
C THR A 9 8.44 13.82 -7.21
N ILE A 10 7.19 14.30 -7.21
CA ILE A 10 6.73 15.32 -6.25
C ILE A 10 6.83 14.80 -4.81
N CYS A 11 6.33 13.60 -4.55
CA CYS A 11 6.36 12.99 -3.23
C CYS A 11 7.79 12.74 -2.75
N PHE A 12 8.66 12.24 -3.65
CA PHE A 12 10.08 12.03 -3.35
C PHE A 12 10.78 13.34 -2.98
N LEU A 13 10.61 14.39 -3.79
CA LEU A 13 11.22 15.70 -3.52
C LEU A 13 10.72 16.33 -2.22
N ARG A 14 9.46 16.09 -1.84
CA ARG A 14 8.86 16.59 -0.61
C ARG A 14 9.14 15.71 0.62
N ASN A 15 9.80 14.57 0.44
CA ASN A 15 9.96 13.55 1.49
C ASN A 15 8.62 13.16 2.14
N THR A 16 7.58 13.00 1.31
CA THR A 16 6.22 12.63 1.74
C THR A 16 5.78 11.37 1.03
N LEU A 17 4.88 10.62 1.67
CA LEU A 17 4.24 9.46 1.04
C LEU A 17 2.94 9.91 0.37
N TRP A 18 2.67 9.37 -0.81
CA TRP A 18 1.45 9.68 -1.54
C TRP A 18 0.22 9.04 -0.87
N CYS A 19 -0.87 9.80 -0.82
CA CYS A 19 -2.22 9.34 -0.48
C CYS A 19 -3.09 9.61 -1.71
N ASP A 20 -3.79 8.59 -2.18
CA ASP A 20 -4.63 8.69 -3.37
C ASP A 20 -5.87 9.56 -3.07
N PRO A 21 -6.08 10.69 -3.78
CA PRO A 21 -7.25 11.54 -3.56
C PRO A 21 -8.55 10.91 -4.08
N ASP A 22 -8.47 10.00 -5.05
CA ASP A 22 -9.63 9.35 -5.67
C ASP A 22 -9.99 8.04 -4.95
N PHE A 23 -9.08 7.53 -4.10
CA PHE A 23 -9.27 6.31 -3.33
C PHE A 23 -8.69 6.44 -1.91
N LEU A 24 -9.48 7.04 -1.02
CA LEU A 24 -9.07 7.36 0.35
C LEU A 24 -8.89 6.11 1.24
N ALA A 25 -8.15 6.26 2.33
CA ALA A 25 -7.99 5.23 3.36
C ALA A 25 -9.20 5.21 4.31
N GLU A 26 -10.40 4.99 3.78
CA GLU A 26 -11.68 5.09 4.50
C GLU A 26 -12.58 3.87 4.24
N MET A 27 -13.62 3.70 5.05
CA MET A 27 -14.55 2.56 4.94
C MET A 27 -15.30 2.53 3.60
N LEU A 28 -15.56 3.70 3.00
CA LEU A 28 -16.22 3.82 1.69
C LEU A 28 -15.37 3.26 0.54
N SER A 29 -14.05 3.13 0.76
CA SER A 29 -13.14 2.49 -0.19
C SER A 29 -13.09 0.96 -0.02
N LEU A 30 -13.64 0.42 1.07
CA LEU A 30 -13.74 -1.01 1.33
C LEU A 30 -15.12 -1.58 0.96
N PHE A 31 -16.18 -0.82 1.21
CA PHE A 31 -17.56 -1.28 1.08
C PHE A 31 -18.43 -0.22 0.40
N TYR A 32 -19.30 -0.66 -0.52
CA TYR A 32 -20.19 0.23 -1.28
C TYR A 32 -21.61 0.29 -0.71
N ASP A 33 -22.09 -0.78 -0.06
CA ASP A 33 -23.47 -0.90 0.42
C ASP A 33 -23.52 -1.13 1.94
N GLU A 34 -23.23 -2.36 2.39
CA GLU A 34 -23.25 -2.72 3.81
C GLU A 34 -21.86 -2.58 4.43
N VAL A 35 -21.78 -1.78 5.51
CA VAL A 35 -20.55 -1.59 6.29
C VAL A 35 -20.61 -2.48 7.54
N PRO A 36 -19.73 -3.48 7.67
CA PRO A 36 -19.69 -4.32 8.86
C PRO A 36 -19.28 -3.50 10.09
N ASN A 37 -19.78 -3.87 11.27
CA ASN A 37 -19.36 -3.28 12.55
C ASN A 37 -17.99 -3.84 12.99
N VAL A 38 -16.98 -3.65 12.13
CA VAL A 38 -15.58 -4.01 12.34
C VAL A 38 -14.75 -2.79 12.00
N GLN A 39 -13.82 -2.43 12.90
CA GLN A 39 -12.89 -1.33 12.66
C GLN A 39 -11.64 -1.85 11.97
N PHE A 40 -11.29 -1.22 10.84
CA PHE A 40 -10.08 -1.51 10.10
C PHE A 40 -9.06 -0.38 10.29
N GLU A 41 -7.77 -0.74 10.32
CA GLU A 41 -6.66 0.19 10.34
C GLU A 41 -5.84 0.04 9.06
N TRP A 42 -5.70 1.12 8.29
CA TRP A 42 -4.92 1.12 7.05
C TRP A 42 -3.42 1.20 7.35
N LYS A 43 -2.66 0.20 6.88
CA LYS A 43 -1.20 0.13 7.06
C LYS A 43 -0.50 0.02 5.72
N ARG A 44 0.64 0.71 5.60
CA ARG A 44 1.52 0.55 4.44
C ARG A 44 2.37 -0.72 4.62
N PRO A 45 2.66 -1.46 3.55
CA PRO A 45 3.65 -2.53 3.62
C PRO A 45 5.00 -1.98 4.11
N VAL A 46 5.64 -2.68 5.05
CA VAL A 46 7.00 -2.35 5.47
C VAL A 46 7.95 -2.79 4.37
N VAL A 47 8.29 -1.88 3.47
CA VAL A 47 9.37 -2.11 2.50
C VAL A 47 10.68 -1.94 3.25
N SER A 48 11.35 -3.05 3.57
CA SER A 48 12.72 -2.97 4.09
C SER A 48 13.64 -2.47 2.97
N ILE A 49 13.89 -1.16 2.96
CA ILE A 49 14.88 -0.55 2.06
C ILE A 49 16.27 -0.94 2.59
N LYS A 50 16.86 -2.01 2.07
CA LYS A 50 18.29 -2.23 2.21
C LYS A 50 18.99 -1.27 1.25
N ASN A 51 19.69 -0.27 1.82
CA ASN A 51 20.54 0.75 1.20
C ASN A 51 20.52 0.81 -0.35
N GLY A 52 19.76 1.76 -0.91
CA GLY A 52 19.98 2.29 -2.26
C GLY A 52 19.48 1.42 -3.43
N THR A 53 19.11 0.16 -3.21
CA THR A 53 18.40 -0.63 -4.23
C THR A 53 16.89 -0.46 -4.06
N HIS A 54 16.17 -0.18 -5.16
CA HIS A 54 14.71 -0.31 -5.22
C HIS A 54 14.29 -1.52 -4.40
N GLY A 55 13.48 -1.32 -3.35
CA GLY A 55 13.10 -2.37 -2.44
C GLY A 55 12.55 -3.56 -3.22
N THR A 56 13.32 -4.65 -3.27
CA THR A 56 12.84 -5.90 -3.84
C THR A 56 11.76 -6.41 -2.91
N LEU A 57 10.49 -6.20 -3.28
CA LEU A 57 9.45 -7.10 -2.81
C LEU A 57 9.85 -8.47 -3.37
N SER A 58 10.49 -9.30 -2.55
CA SER A 58 10.60 -10.70 -2.91
C SER A 58 9.16 -11.19 -3.02
N TYR A 59 8.69 -11.44 -4.23
CA TYR A 59 7.51 -12.26 -4.48
C TYR A 59 7.85 -13.68 -4.02
N GLY A 60 7.97 -13.88 -2.70
CA GLY A 60 7.87 -15.19 -2.09
C GLY A 60 6.49 -15.75 -2.45
N ARG A 61 6.35 -17.08 -2.40
CA ARG A 61 5.05 -17.72 -2.62
C ARG A 61 4.06 -17.06 -1.66
N TYR A 62 3.16 -16.25 -2.22
CA TYR A 62 2.05 -15.68 -1.49
C TYR A 62 1.20 -16.86 -1.04
N ASP A 63 1.19 -17.16 0.25
CA ASP A 63 0.22 -18.07 0.83
C ASP A 63 -1.04 -17.26 1.09
N PRO A 64 -2.09 -17.39 0.27
CA PRO A 64 -3.32 -16.62 0.41
C PRO A 64 -4.12 -17.00 1.68
N ALA A 65 -3.74 -18.07 2.40
CA ALA A 65 -4.52 -18.62 3.50
C ALA A 65 -3.75 -18.70 4.84
N GLY A 66 -2.48 -18.30 4.89
CA GLY A 66 -1.69 -18.34 6.13
C GLY A 66 -1.64 -19.73 6.78
N SER A 67 -1.63 -20.80 5.97
CA SER A 67 -1.51 -22.15 6.49
C SER A 67 -0.04 -22.41 6.75
N SER A 68 0.38 -22.24 8.00
CA SER A 68 1.64 -22.83 8.48
C SER A 68 1.62 -24.33 8.17
N VAL A 69 2.35 -24.74 7.13
CA VAL A 69 2.61 -26.16 6.88
C VAL A 69 3.65 -26.59 7.92
N PRO A 70 3.41 -27.68 8.69
CA PRO A 70 4.34 -28.18 9.70
C PRO A 70 5.70 -28.60 9.12
#